data_AF-A0A7R9LXX3-F1
#
_entry.id   AF-A0A7R9LXX3-F1
#
_cell.length_a   1.000
_cell.length_b   1.000
_cell.length_c   1.000
_cell.angle_alpha   90.00
_cell.angle_beta   90.00
_cell.angle_gamma   90.00
#
_symmetry.space_group_name_H-M   'P 1'
#
loop_
_entity.id
_entity.type
_entity.pdbx_description
1 polymer ?
#
loop_
_entity_poly.entity_id
_entity_poly.type
_entity_poly.pdbx_seq_one_letter_code
_entity_poly.pdbx_strand_id
1 'polypeptide(L)'
;MMDCCLVLYHPYRPLLQYIHEWNNKETILPTAWNVVNDSYRTDICLLYAPHQIALACLHMACVITQRDYKQWFAELNIDLDKILEITRHILNLYELWKNFDEKKEIPALLAKMPKPKCQTSR
;
A
#
# COMPACT_ATOMS: atom_id res chain seq x y z
N MET A 1 3.59 -10.17 20.59
CA MET A 1 4.74 -11.04 20.25
C MET A 1 4.38 -11.71 18.91
N MET A 2 5.34 -11.98 18.02
CA MET A 2 5.07 -12.37 16.62
C MET A 2 5.12 -13.90 16.39
N ASP A 3 5.09 -14.72 17.45
CA ASP A 3 4.96 -16.20 17.40
C ASP A 3 5.85 -16.92 16.36
N CYS A 4 7.08 -16.45 16.16
CA CYS A 4 8.03 -16.95 15.15
C CYS A 4 7.52 -16.90 13.70
N CYS A 5 6.50 -16.09 13.40
CA CYS A 5 6.03 -15.78 12.04
C CYS A 5 7.01 -14.81 11.36
N LEU A 6 8.14 -15.33 10.88
CA LEU A 6 9.22 -14.53 10.28
C LEU A 6 9.11 -14.41 8.75
N VAL A 7 8.32 -15.27 8.10
CA VAL A 7 8.14 -15.26 6.65
C VAL A 7 6.93 -14.40 6.31
N LEU A 8 7.17 -13.27 5.64
CA LEU A 8 6.15 -12.34 5.19
C LEU A 8 6.04 -12.37 3.67
N TYR A 9 4.82 -12.32 3.17
CA TYR A 9 4.53 -12.22 1.75
C TYR A 9 4.27 -10.75 1.39
N HIS A 10 4.86 -10.29 0.30
CA HIS A 10 4.81 -8.89 -0.12
C HIS A 10 4.22 -8.74 -1.54
N PRO A 11 3.55 -7.61 -1.83
CA PRO A 11 2.89 -7.32 -3.11
C PRO A 11 3.83 -7.20 -4.32
N TYR A 12 5.15 -7.06 -4.13
CA TYR A 12 6.09 -6.88 -5.24
C TYR A 12 6.14 -8.07 -6.21
N ARG A 13 6.13 -9.29 -5.67
CA ARG A 13 6.17 -10.51 -6.50
C ARG A 13 4.92 -10.65 -7.39
N PRO A 14 3.68 -10.59 -6.86
CA PRO A 14 2.49 -10.64 -7.71
C PRO A 14 2.41 -9.45 -8.68
N LEU A 15 2.84 -8.25 -8.28
CA LEU A 15 2.90 -7.10 -9.19
C LEU A 15 3.73 -7.39 -10.45
N LEU A 16 4.92 -7.95 -10.28
CA LEU A 16 5.79 -8.31 -11.42
C LEU A 16 5.19 -9.41 -12.30
N GLN A 17 4.44 -10.34 -11.69
CA GLN A 17 3.75 -11.40 -12.43
C GLN A 17 2.62 -10.84 -13.29
N TYR A 18 1.80 -9.93 -12.74
CA TYR A 18 0.68 -9.32 -13.46
C TYR A 18 1.13 -8.47 -14.64
N ILE A 19 2.20 -7.69 -14.46
CA ILE A 19 2.65 -6.75 -15.48
C ILE A 19 3.49 -7.41 -16.59
N HIS A 20 3.85 -8.68 -16.43
CA HIS A 20 4.80 -9.36 -17.32
C HIS A 20 4.36 -9.35 -18.78
N GLU A 21 3.04 -9.53 -19.00
CA GLU A 21 2.38 -9.67 -20.30
C GLU A 21 2.00 -8.32 -20.94
N TRP A 22 2.27 -7.19 -20.28
CA TRP A 22 1.83 -5.87 -20.76
C TRP A 22 2.88 -5.20 -21.66
N ASN A 23 2.43 -4.71 -22.82
CA ASN A 23 3.27 -4.05 -23.81
C ASN A 23 3.85 -2.69 -23.35
N ASN A 24 3.39 -2.10 -22.23
CA ASN A 24 3.84 -0.81 -21.70
C ASN A 24 4.35 -0.87 -20.25
N LYS A 25 4.83 -2.04 -19.81
CA LYS A 25 5.24 -2.28 -18.42
C LYS A 25 6.31 -1.32 -17.89
N GLU A 26 7.21 -0.83 -18.73
CA GLU A 26 8.27 0.11 -18.33
C GLU A 26 7.73 1.45 -17.83
N THR A 27 6.58 1.89 -18.34
CA THR A 27 5.94 3.15 -17.91
C THR A 27 5.12 2.97 -16.64
N ILE A 28 4.48 1.82 -16.45
CA ILE A 28 3.52 1.57 -15.37
C ILE A 28 4.21 1.00 -14.13
N LEU A 29 5.22 0.15 -14.32
CA LEU A 29 5.92 -0.55 -13.25
C LEU A 29 6.52 0.42 -12.21
N PRO A 30 7.25 1.50 -12.60
CA PRO A 30 7.84 2.40 -11.61
C PRO A 30 6.77 3.10 -10.77
N THR A 31 5.67 3.52 -11.39
CA THR A 31 4.55 4.15 -10.70
C THR A 31 3.86 3.15 -9.76
N ALA A 32 3.56 1.94 -10.22
CA ALA A 32 2.93 0.91 -9.41
C ALA A 32 3.83 0.49 -8.23
N TRP A 33 5.13 0.39 -8.45
CA TRP A 33 6.11 0.07 -7.41
C TRP A 33 6.16 1.14 -6.31
N ASN A 34 6.15 2.42 -6.69
CA ASN A 34 6.11 3.53 -5.74
C ASN A 34 4.82 3.50 -4.91
N VAL A 35 3.69 3.28 -5.57
CA VAL A 35 2.40 3.14 -4.89
C VAL A 35 2.40 1.97 -3.90
N VAL A 36 3.01 0.84 -4.26
CA VAL A 36 3.20 -0.29 -3.34
C VAL A 36 4.02 0.12 -2.11
N ASN A 37 5.10 0.88 -2.29
CA ASN A 37 5.91 1.36 -1.17
C ASN A 37 5.11 2.27 -0.23
N ASP A 38 4.32 3.18 -0.80
CA ASP A 38 3.49 4.11 -0.04
C ASP A 38 2.41 3.38 0.76
N SER A 39 1.93 2.25 0.23
CA SER A 39 0.89 1.45 0.87
C SER A 39 1.26 0.94 2.28
N TYR A 40 2.55 0.80 2.58
CA TYR A 40 3.05 0.43 3.92
C TYR A 40 2.91 1.54 4.97
N ARG A 41 2.55 2.77 4.57
CA ARG A 41 2.16 3.84 5.51
C ARG A 41 0.72 3.68 6.01
N THR A 42 0.03 2.61 5.61
CA THR A 42 -1.33 2.27 6.03
C THR A 42 -1.37 0.86 6.60
N ASP A 43 -2.52 0.48 7.17
CA ASP A 43 -2.71 -0.84 7.79
C ASP A 43 -3.04 -1.96 6.77
N ILE A 44 -3.10 -1.66 5.46
CA ILE A 44 -3.61 -2.62 4.48
C ILE A 44 -2.79 -3.92 4.41
N CYS A 45 -1.50 -3.90 4.76
CA CYS A 45 -0.64 -5.09 4.77
C CYS A 45 -1.03 -6.10 5.86
N LEU A 46 -1.82 -5.67 6.86
CA LEU A 46 -2.37 -6.50 7.91
C LEU A 46 -3.82 -6.93 7.62
N LEU A 47 -4.50 -6.23 6.70
CA LEU A 47 -5.93 -6.39 6.42
C LEU A 47 -6.22 -7.18 5.13
N TYR A 48 -5.33 -7.12 4.14
CA TYR A 48 -5.56 -7.67 2.80
C TYR A 48 -4.41 -8.55 2.32
N ALA A 49 -4.71 -9.48 1.42
CA ALA A 49 -3.70 -10.34 0.85
C ALA A 49 -2.76 -9.57 -0.10
N PRO A 50 -1.45 -9.91 -0.17
CA PRO A 50 -0.48 -9.18 -0.97
C PRO A 50 -0.82 -9.08 -2.47
N HIS A 51 -1.48 -10.08 -3.03
CA HIS A 51 -1.89 -10.06 -4.44
C HIS A 51 -3.03 -9.06 -4.72
N GLN A 52 -3.95 -8.86 -3.77
CA GLN A 52 -5.02 -7.86 -3.86
C GLN A 52 -4.44 -6.45 -3.76
N ILE A 53 -3.47 -6.26 -2.84
CA ILE A 53 -2.75 -4.99 -2.72
C ILE A 53 -2.02 -4.66 -4.03
N ALA A 54 -1.31 -5.64 -4.61
CA ALA A 54 -0.61 -5.45 -5.88
C ALA A 54 -1.56 -5.02 -7.01
N LEU A 55 -2.76 -5.61 -7.10
CA LEU A 55 -3.76 -5.23 -8.11
C LEU A 55 -4.32 -3.83 -7.89
N ALA A 56 -4.59 -3.45 -6.64
CA ALA A 56 -5.03 -2.09 -6.33
C ALA A 56 -3.96 -1.06 -6.70
N CYS A 57 -2.70 -1.32 -6.35
CA CYS A 57 -1.58 -0.45 -6.71
C CYS A 57 -1.38 -0.38 -8.24
N LEU A 58 -1.53 -1.50 -8.94
CA LEU A 58 -1.46 -1.56 -10.40
C LEU A 58 -2.61 -0.77 -11.05
N HIS A 59 -3.83 -0.92 -10.56
CA HIS A 59 -5.00 -0.18 -11.01
C HIS A 59 -4.79 1.34 -10.85
N MET A 60 -4.30 1.79 -9.68
CA MET A 60 -3.99 3.20 -9.49
C MET A 60 -2.89 3.70 -10.43
N ALA A 61 -1.85 2.89 -10.67
CA ALA A 61 -0.81 3.25 -11.64
C ALA A 61 -1.36 3.39 -13.07
N CYS A 62 -2.29 2.53 -13.49
CA CYS A 62 -2.99 2.68 -14.77
C CYS A 62 -3.76 4.01 -14.86
N VAL A 63 -4.46 4.39 -13.79
CA VAL A 63 -5.18 5.67 -13.73
C VAL A 63 -4.22 6.87 -13.80
N ILE A 64 -3.12 6.84 -13.04
CA ILE A 64 -2.12 7.92 -13.02
C ILE A 64 -1.43 8.06 -14.38
N THR A 65 -1.10 6.94 -15.03
CA THR A 65 -0.40 6.91 -16.33
C THR A 65 -1.35 7.03 -17.53
N GLN A 66 -2.66 7.15 -17.30
CA GLN A 66 -3.70 7.23 -18.33
C GLN A 66 -3.61 6.04 -19.31
N ARG A 67 -3.54 4.82 -18.78
CA ARG A 67 -3.48 3.58 -19.54
C ARG A 67 -4.75 2.77 -19.31
N ASP A 68 -5.40 2.34 -20.38
CA ASP A 68 -6.62 1.55 -20.29
C ASP A 68 -6.29 0.05 -20.30
N TYR A 69 -6.53 -0.59 -19.14
CA TYR A 69 -6.47 -2.04 -18.97
C TYR A 69 -7.76 -2.58 -18.35
N LYS A 70 -8.88 -1.86 -18.47
CA LYS A 70 -10.16 -2.25 -17.85
C LYS A 70 -10.61 -3.65 -18.24
N GLN A 71 -10.43 -4.02 -19.51
CA GLN A 71 -10.75 -5.34 -20.02
C GLN A 71 -9.94 -6.44 -19.30
N TRP A 72 -8.63 -6.22 -19.13
CA TRP A 72 -7.76 -7.16 -18.41
C TRP A 72 -8.19 -7.33 -16.94
N PHE A 73 -8.57 -6.22 -16.27
CA PHE A 73 -9.10 -6.29 -14.90
C PHE A 73 -10.46 -7.01 -14.81
N ALA A 74 -11.31 -6.88 -15.83
CA ALA A 74 -12.62 -7.55 -15.88
C ALA A 74 -12.52 -9.06 -16.10
N GLU A 75 -11.44 -9.52 -16.71
CA GLU A 75 -11.15 -10.96 -16.92
C GLU A 75 -10.60 -11.65 -15.66
N LEU A 76 -10.21 -10.89 -14.65
CA LEU A 76 -9.71 -11.45 -13.39
C LEU A 76 -10.87 -12.01 -12.55
N ASN A 77 -10.72 -13.26 -12.08
CA ASN A 77 -11.63 -13.85 -11.11
C ASN A 77 -11.30 -13.39 -9.68
N ILE A 78 -11.47 -12.10 -9.41
CA ILE A 78 -11.11 -11.46 -8.13
C ILE A 78 -12.24 -10.54 -7.70
N ASP A 79 -12.45 -10.46 -6.38
CA ASP A 79 -13.40 -9.54 -5.77
C ASP A 79 -12.97 -8.08 -5.97
N LEU A 80 -13.63 -7.39 -6.90
CA LEU A 80 -13.37 -6.00 -7.23
C LEU A 80 -13.73 -5.03 -6.09
N ASP A 81 -14.67 -5.38 -5.21
CA ASP A 81 -15.05 -4.53 -4.08
C ASP A 81 -13.87 -4.41 -3.11
N LYS A 82 -13.13 -5.50 -2.89
CA LYS A 82 -11.89 -5.49 -2.10
C LYS A 82 -10.80 -4.63 -2.73
N ILE A 83 -10.66 -4.68 -4.05
CA ILE A 83 -9.68 -3.84 -4.76
C ILE A 83 -10.03 -2.35 -4.62
N LEU A 84 -11.32 -2.02 -4.71
CA LEU A 84 -11.81 -0.65 -4.52
C LEU A 84 -11.62 -0.17 -3.07
N GLU A 85 -11.87 -1.02 -2.07
CA GLU A 85 -11.58 -0.71 -0.66
C GLU A 85 -10.10 -0.36 -0.44
N ILE A 86 -9.19 -1.21 -0.93
CA ILE A 86 -7.73 -0.97 -0.84
C ILE A 86 -7.36 0.33 -1.57
N THR A 87 -7.88 0.54 -2.77
CA THR A 87 -7.64 1.77 -3.56
C THR A 87 -8.03 3.01 -2.75
N ARG A 88 -9.17 2.96 -2.07
CA ARG A 88 -9.67 4.05 -1.23
C ARG A 88 -8.75 4.35 -0.05
N HIS A 89 -8.21 3.31 0.61
CA HIS A 89 -7.23 3.50 1.68
C HIS A 89 -5.98 4.24 1.20
N ILE A 90 -5.47 3.90 0.01
CA ILE A 90 -4.26 4.56 -0.51
C ILE A 90 -4.57 5.99 -1.01
N LEU A 91 -5.75 6.23 -1.58
CA LEU A 91 -6.18 7.60 -1.91
C LEU A 91 -6.29 8.48 -0.66
N ASN A 92 -6.90 7.97 0.42
CA ASN A 92 -6.98 8.68 1.70
C ASN A 92 -5.59 8.98 2.28
N LEU A 93 -4.62 8.06 2.11
CA LEU A 93 -3.23 8.32 2.50
C LEU A 93 -2.67 9.53 1.74
N TYR A 94 -2.87 9.61 0.42
CA TYR A 94 -2.37 10.74 -0.36
C TYR A 94 -3.05 12.07 0.00
N GLU A 95 -4.34 12.06 0.34
CA GLU A 95 -5.03 13.24 0.87
C GLU A 95 -4.47 13.69 2.21
N LEU A 96 -4.19 12.74 3.12
CA LEU A 96 -3.58 13.03 4.42
C LEU A 96 -2.17 13.59 4.24
N TRP A 97 -1.36 12.95 3.41
CA TRP A 97 0.04 13.31 3.21
C TRP A 97 0.19 14.70 2.59
N LYS A 98 -0.76 15.11 1.73
CA LYS A 98 -0.79 16.48 1.19
C LYS A 98 -0.91 17.55 2.29
N ASN A 99 -1.61 17.24 3.38
CA ASN A 99 -1.95 18.21 4.42
C ASN A 99 -1.07 18.10 5.67
N PHE A 100 -0.28 17.03 5.81
CA PHE A 100 0.51 16.73 7.00
C PHE A 100 1.97 17.20 6.86
N ASP A 101 2.42 18.08 7.76
CA ASP A 101 3.83 18.51 7.82
C ASP A 101 4.58 17.74 8.90
N GLU A 102 5.18 16.62 8.50
CA GLU A 102 5.89 15.69 9.37
C GLU A 102 6.94 16.39 10.26
N LYS A 103 7.67 17.38 9.74
CA LYS A 103 8.74 18.05 10.49
C LYS A 103 8.20 18.91 11.62
N LYS A 104 7.02 19.51 11.43
CA LYS A 104 6.40 20.40 12.42
C LYS A 104 5.54 19.63 13.42
N GLU A 105 4.85 18.59 12.97
CA GLU A 105 3.82 17.93 13.77
C GLU A 105 4.36 16.75 14.60
N ILE A 106 5.35 16.01 14.09
CA ILE A 106 5.90 14.82 14.78
C ILE A 106 6.43 15.13 16.19
N PRO A 107 7.19 16.22 16.45
CA PRO A 107 7.70 16.49 17.80
C PRO A 107 6.58 16.63 18.85
N ALA A 108 5.48 17.29 18.49
CA ALA A 108 4.33 17.47 19.37
C ALA A 108 3.56 16.16 19.58
N LEU A 109 3.48 15.30 18.56
CA LEU A 109 2.85 13.99 18.66
C LEU A 109 3.66 13.04 19.55
N LEU A 110 4.99 13.00 19.39
CA LEU A 110 5.88 12.18 20.22
C LEU A 110 5.81 12.57 21.69
N ALA A 111 5.66 13.86 21.99
CA ALA A 111 5.50 14.34 23.37
C ALA A 111 4.22 13.82 24.04
N LYS A 112 3.16 13.53 23.27
CA LYS A 112 1.89 12.97 23.75
C LYS A 112 1.90 11.45 23.86
N MET A 113 2.93 10.78 23.34
CA MET A 113 3.00 9.33 23.34
C MET A 113 3.12 8.79 24.78
N PRO A 114 2.34 7.77 25.18
CA PRO A 114 2.41 7.18 26.50
C PRO A 114 3.82 6.68 26.82
N LYS A 115 4.41 7.20 27.90
CA LYS A 115 5.77 6.80 28.31
C LYS A 115 5.72 5.47 29.08
N PRO A 116 6.71 4.58 28.88
CA PRO A 116 6.83 3.37 29.68
C PRO A 116 6.93 3.71 31.17
N LYS A 117 6.22 2.96 32.01
CA LYS A 117 6.37 3.09 33.47
C LYS A 117 7.73 2.51 33.87
N CYS A 118 8.69 3.37 34.22
CA CYS A 118 9.92 2.91 34.84
C CYS A 118 9.58 2.38 36.24
N GLN A 119 9.88 1.11 36.51
CA GLN A 119 9.89 0.61 37.89
C GLN A 119 11.01 1.36 38.62
N THR A 120 10.67 2.07 39.70
CA THR A 120 11.67 2.60 40.62
C THR A 120 12.45 1.41 41.18
N SER A 121 13.73 1.26 40.82
CA SER A 121 14.63 0.33 41.48
C SER A 121 14.53 0.58 42.99
N ARG A 122 14.03 -0.41 43.72
CA ARG A 122 14.12 -0.45 45.18
C ARG A 122 15.53 -0.88 45.57
#